data_AF-A0A970WCV2-F1
#
_entry.id   AF-A0A970WCV2-F1
#
_cell.length_a   1.000
_cell.length_b   1.000
_cell.length_c   1.000
_cell.angle_alpha   90.00
_cell.angle_beta   90.00
_cell.angle_gamma   90.00
#
_symmetry.space_group_name_H-M   'P 1'
#
loop_
_entity.id
_entity.type
_entity.pdbx_description
1 polymer ?
#
loop_
_entity_poly.entity_id
_entity_poly.type
_entity_poly.pdbx_seq_one_letter_code
_entity_poly.pdbx_strand_id
1 'polypeptide(L)'
;MKCWNCLRKLPKNAKACPFCEAAVEEQPSAEEFEMMREFLDQMPLDALGELGAVMAESESAEDFVNRILVGDCPKCGSSDTGNCENDPEIDNIIVGRCYQCGHIWCTECERPLDPKSPKCPCWDEEIEF
;
A
#
# COMPACT_ATOMS: atom_id res chain seq x y z
N MET A 1 20.66 15.60 -0.38
CA MET A 1 20.61 14.12 -0.25
C MET A 1 19.65 13.56 -1.28
N LYS A 2 19.71 12.26 -1.58
CA LYS A 2 18.69 11.56 -2.37
C LYS A 2 17.72 10.87 -1.40
N CYS A 3 16.46 10.72 -1.78
CA CYS A 3 15.49 9.91 -1.03
C CYS A 3 15.95 8.45 -1.03
N TRP A 4 15.85 7.76 0.10
CA TRP A 4 16.21 6.35 0.20
C TRP A 4 15.20 5.45 -0.53
N ASN A 5 13.93 5.87 -0.62
CA ASN A 5 12.86 5.18 -1.33
C ASN A 5 12.95 5.46 -2.85
N CYS A 6 12.59 6.65 -3.32
CA CYS A 6 12.47 6.93 -4.76
C CYS A 6 13.75 7.46 -5.46
N LEU A 7 14.89 7.54 -4.76
CA LEU A 7 16.20 8.00 -5.26
C LEU A 7 16.26 9.43 -5.84
N ARG A 8 15.14 10.18 -5.82
CA ARG A 8 15.07 11.58 -6.27
C ARG A 8 15.80 12.52 -5.31
N LYS A 9 16.21 13.68 -5.83
CA LYS A 9 16.96 14.68 -5.06
C LYS A 9 16.02 15.39 -4.08
N LEU A 10 16.33 15.33 -2.79
CA LEU A 10 15.54 15.96 -1.74
C LEU A 10 15.96 17.42 -1.50
N PRO A 11 15.01 18.32 -1.17
CA PRO A 11 15.30 19.64 -0.64
C PRO A 11 16.09 19.55 0.67
N LYS A 12 16.83 20.62 1.02
CA LYS A 12 17.51 20.69 2.32
C LYS A 12 16.45 20.70 3.45
N ASN A 13 16.64 19.88 4.46
CA ASN A 13 15.77 19.73 5.64
C ASN A 13 14.35 19.20 5.34
N ALA A 14 14.15 18.48 4.24
CA ALA A 14 12.87 17.80 3.99
C ALA A 14 12.66 16.70 5.04
N LYS A 15 11.52 16.73 5.75
CA LYS A 15 11.12 15.67 6.69
C LYS A 15 10.50 14.46 5.99
N ALA A 16 9.84 14.71 4.87
CA ALA A 16 9.25 13.70 4.00
C ALA A 16 9.64 13.99 2.53
N CYS A 17 9.66 12.95 1.71
CA CYS A 17 9.93 13.10 0.28
C CYS A 17 8.73 13.77 -0.42
N PRO A 18 8.89 14.89 -1.13
CA PRO A 18 7.77 15.54 -1.82
C PRO A 18 7.30 14.78 -3.07
N PHE A 19 7.91 13.64 -3.40
CA PHE A 19 7.61 12.84 -4.58
C PHE A 19 6.99 11.49 -4.28
N CYS A 20 7.29 10.91 -3.13
CA CYS A 20 6.81 9.58 -2.73
C CYS A 20 6.42 9.53 -1.24
N GLU A 21 6.42 10.67 -0.56
CA GLU A 21 5.96 10.86 0.81
C GLU A 21 6.72 10.12 1.92
N ALA A 22 7.63 9.21 1.55
CA ALA A 22 8.51 8.51 2.48
C ALA A 22 9.23 9.48 3.44
N ALA A 23 9.16 9.16 4.74
CA ALA A 23 9.87 9.87 5.78
C ALA A 23 11.38 9.82 5.52
N VAL A 24 12.04 10.97 5.59
CA VAL A 24 13.47 11.09 5.29
C VAL A 24 14.34 10.51 6.42
N GLU A 25 13.81 10.52 7.64
CA GLU A 25 14.49 10.11 8.88
C GLU A 25 14.22 8.65 9.24
N GLU A 26 13.14 8.03 8.76
CA GLU A 26 12.80 6.62 8.98
C GLU A 26 13.33 5.77 7.82
N GLN A 27 14.65 5.59 7.78
CA GLN A 27 15.25 4.56 6.93
C GLN A 27 15.13 3.21 7.63
N PRO A 28 14.88 2.12 6.88
CA PRO A 28 14.92 0.78 7.46
C PRO A 28 16.32 0.51 8.02
N SER A 29 16.35 0.01 9.25
CA SER A 29 17.56 -0.46 9.91
C SER A 29 18.13 -1.70 9.23
N ALA A 30 19.41 -2.01 9.48
CA ALA A 30 20.04 -3.21 8.94
C ALA A 30 19.34 -4.50 9.39
N GLU A 31 18.75 -4.49 10.59
CA GLU A 31 18.01 -5.62 11.16
C GLU A 31 16.66 -5.81 10.45
N GLU A 32 15.95 -4.71 10.13
CA GLU A 32 14.73 -4.73 9.31
C GLU A 32 15.02 -5.21 7.87
N PHE A 33 16.16 -4.84 7.29
CA PHE A 33 16.59 -5.36 5.99
C PHE A 33 16.85 -6.87 6.00
N GLU A 34 17.49 -7.40 7.05
CA GLU A 34 17.79 -8.83 7.15
C GLU A 34 16.50 -9.64 7.37
N MET A 35 15.59 -9.16 8.22
CA MET A 35 14.27 -9.80 8.40
C MET A 35 13.48 -9.85 7.08
N MET A 36 13.48 -8.76 6.31
CA MET A 36 12.82 -8.73 5.01
C MET A 36 13.46 -9.71 4.02
N ARG A 37 14.79 -9.89 4.07
CA ARG A 37 15.50 -10.85 3.25
C ARG A 37 15.19 -12.29 3.62
N GLU A 38 15.21 -12.63 4.91
CA GLU A 38 14.84 -13.96 5.40
C GLU A 38 13.40 -14.31 5.05
N PHE A 39 12.49 -13.33 5.11
CA PHE A 39 11.11 -13.49 4.67
C PHE A 39 11.02 -13.82 3.17
N LEU A 40 11.73 -13.07 2.32
CA LEU A 40 11.77 -13.31 0.88
C LEU A 40 12.36 -14.69 0.54
N ASP A 41 13.40 -15.15 1.27
CA ASP A 41 14.01 -16.47 1.06
C ASP A 41 13.07 -17.64 1.41
N GLN A 42 12.03 -17.40 2.22
CA GLN A 42 11.01 -18.39 2.57
C GLN A 42 9.81 -18.40 1.62
N MET A 43 9.70 -17.42 0.72
CA MET A 43 8.60 -17.35 -0.22
C MET A 43 8.77 -18.36 -1.38
N PRO A 44 7.66 -18.97 -1.86
CA PRO A 44 7.66 -19.75 -3.08
C PRO A 44 8.20 -18.94 -4.28
N LEU A 45 8.98 -19.58 -5.16
CA LEU A 45 9.64 -18.92 -6.29
C LEU A 45 8.66 -18.33 -7.33
N ASP A 46 7.50 -18.94 -7.47
CA ASP A 46 6.37 -18.44 -8.27
C ASP A 46 5.78 -17.16 -7.66
N ALA A 47 5.53 -17.15 -6.35
CA ALA A 47 5.09 -15.96 -5.62
C ALA A 47 6.13 -14.82 -5.70
N LEU A 48 7.42 -15.12 -5.59
CA LEU A 48 8.50 -14.14 -5.80
C LEU A 48 8.52 -13.58 -7.23
N GLY A 49 8.25 -14.42 -8.22
CA GLY A 49 8.15 -14.01 -9.62
C GLY A 49 6.99 -13.04 -9.86
N GLU A 50 5.83 -13.33 -9.29
CA GLU A 50 4.64 -12.47 -9.34
C GLU A 50 4.88 -11.14 -8.59
N LEU A 51 5.41 -11.18 -7.36
CA LEU A 51 5.78 -9.97 -6.62
C LEU A 51 6.81 -9.13 -7.38
N GLY A 52 7.82 -9.76 -7.97
CA GLY A 52 8.84 -9.07 -8.77
C GLY A 52 8.26 -8.39 -10.01
N ALA A 53 7.26 -9.00 -10.65
CA ALA A 53 6.57 -8.41 -11.79
C ALA A 53 5.75 -7.18 -11.37
N VAL A 54 4.98 -7.28 -10.27
CA VAL A 54 4.21 -6.15 -9.72
C VAL A 54 5.15 -5.01 -9.33
N MET A 55 6.27 -5.32 -8.64
CA MET A 55 7.28 -4.33 -8.26
C MET A 55 7.91 -3.64 -9.48
N ALA A 56 8.19 -4.36 -10.56
CA ALA A 56 8.80 -3.79 -11.76
C ALA A 56 7.85 -2.85 -12.53
N GLU A 57 6.53 -3.06 -12.40
CA GLU A 57 5.50 -2.22 -12.99
C GLU A 57 5.10 -1.03 -12.10
N SER A 58 5.49 -1.05 -10.83
CA SER A 58 5.17 0.00 -9.88
C SER A 58 6.09 1.21 -10.00
N GLU A 59 5.49 2.41 -9.95
CA GLU A 59 6.25 3.66 -10.04
C GLU A 59 6.91 4.05 -8.70
N SER A 60 6.40 3.51 -7.59
CA SER A 60 6.90 3.75 -6.22
C SER A 60 6.61 2.57 -5.30
N ALA A 61 7.22 2.57 -4.10
CA ALA A 61 6.90 1.58 -3.08
C ALA A 61 5.43 1.65 -2.63
N GLU A 62 4.87 2.85 -2.50
CA GLU A 62 3.44 3.05 -2.19
C GLU A 62 2.52 2.52 -3.30
N ASP A 63 2.88 2.70 -4.57
CA ASP A 63 2.13 2.13 -5.70
C ASP A 63 2.17 0.60 -5.67
N PHE A 64 3.33 0.03 -5.34
CA PHE A 64 3.49 -1.41 -5.11
C PHE A 64 2.63 -1.92 -3.95
N VAL A 65 2.65 -1.24 -2.80
CA VAL A 65 1.84 -1.58 -1.63
C VAL A 65 0.35 -1.50 -1.96
N ASN A 66 -0.09 -0.46 -2.66
CA ASN A 66 -1.49 -0.31 -3.07
C ASN A 66 -1.91 -1.42 -4.04
N ARG A 67 -1.08 -1.78 -5.02
CA ARG A 67 -1.39 -2.88 -5.95
C ARG A 67 -1.52 -4.23 -5.24
N ILE A 68 -0.70 -4.49 -4.24
CA ILE A 68 -0.75 -5.74 -3.46
C ILE A 68 -1.96 -5.76 -2.51
N LEU A 69 -2.21 -4.65 -1.81
CA LEU A 69 -3.21 -4.60 -0.73
C LEU A 69 -4.62 -4.27 -1.19
N VAL A 70 -4.77 -3.55 -2.30
CA VAL A 70 -6.06 -3.01 -2.76
C VAL A 70 -6.48 -3.63 -4.08
N GLY A 71 -5.54 -3.82 -5.01
CA GLY A 71 -5.81 -4.32 -6.36
C GLY A 71 -6.67 -3.38 -7.19
N ASP A 72 -7.15 -3.87 -8.34
CA ASP A 72 -7.96 -3.08 -9.26
C ASP A 72 -9.35 -2.74 -8.66
N CYS A 73 -9.90 -1.60 -9.05
CA CYS A 73 -11.20 -1.17 -8.57
C CYS A 73 -12.31 -2.15 -9.02
N PRO A 74 -13.10 -2.74 -8.09
CA PRO A 74 -14.13 -3.72 -8.44
C PRO A 74 -15.31 -3.11 -9.22
N LYS A 75 -15.44 -1.78 -9.23
CA LYS A 75 -16.51 -1.07 -9.93
C LYS A 75 -16.15 -0.70 -11.37
N CYS A 76 -14.92 -0.29 -11.65
CA CYS A 76 -14.52 0.22 -12.96
C CYS A 76 -13.30 -0.46 -13.59
N GLY A 77 -12.64 -1.38 -12.88
CA GLY A 77 -11.44 -2.09 -13.34
C GLY A 77 -10.19 -1.20 -13.49
N SER A 78 -10.19 -0.02 -12.89
CA SER A 78 -9.02 0.86 -12.88
C SER A 78 -8.01 0.38 -11.85
N SER A 79 -6.73 0.37 -12.21
CA SER A 79 -5.60 0.14 -11.30
C SER A 79 -5.18 1.40 -10.53
N ASP A 80 -5.84 2.55 -10.79
CA ASP A 80 -5.57 3.81 -10.10
C ASP A 80 -6.31 3.83 -8.76
N THR A 81 -5.74 3.11 -7.79
CA THR A 81 -6.34 2.78 -6.51
C THR A 81 -5.34 2.95 -5.36
N GLY A 82 -5.85 3.19 -4.16
CA GLY A 82 -5.03 3.24 -2.96
C GLY A 82 -5.79 2.85 -1.71
N ASN A 83 -5.08 2.58 -0.62
CA ASN A 83 -5.72 2.33 0.67
C ASN A 83 -6.01 3.64 1.42
N CYS A 84 -6.73 3.54 2.54
CA CYS A 84 -7.11 4.68 3.37
C CYS A 84 -6.33 4.78 4.69
N GLU A 85 -5.17 4.13 4.82
CA GLU A 85 -4.32 4.22 6.03
C GLU A 85 -3.93 5.67 6.35
N ASN A 86 -3.53 6.46 5.34
CA ASN A 86 -3.13 7.86 5.54
C ASN A 86 -4.27 8.86 5.33
N ASP A 87 -5.52 8.41 5.26
CA ASP A 87 -6.67 9.30 5.13
C ASP A 87 -7.06 9.88 6.50
N PRO A 88 -7.15 11.22 6.67
CA PRO A 88 -7.42 11.83 7.97
C PRO A 88 -8.85 11.59 8.49
N GLU A 89 -9.79 11.16 7.64
CA GLU A 89 -11.17 10.86 8.04
C GLU A 89 -11.42 9.36 8.21
N ILE A 90 -10.73 8.52 7.43
CA ILE A 90 -10.95 7.06 7.41
C ILE A 90 -9.92 6.29 8.23
N ASP A 91 -8.63 6.61 8.11
CA ASP A 91 -7.50 6.00 8.83
C ASP A 91 -7.60 4.46 8.92
N ASN A 92 -7.72 3.79 7.77
CA ASN A 92 -7.90 2.34 7.72
C ASN A 92 -7.32 1.71 6.44
N ILE A 93 -6.34 0.82 6.60
CA ILE A 93 -5.63 0.13 5.51
C ILE A 93 -6.49 -0.86 4.73
N ILE A 94 -7.53 -1.44 5.35
CA ILE A 94 -8.42 -2.42 4.68
C ILE A 94 -9.59 -1.76 3.93
N VAL A 95 -9.55 -0.43 3.79
CA VAL A 95 -10.48 0.34 2.99
C VAL A 95 -9.75 0.80 1.73
N GLY A 96 -10.22 0.29 0.59
CA GLY A 96 -9.73 0.67 -0.74
C GLY A 96 -10.50 1.88 -1.28
N ARG A 97 -9.82 2.73 -2.04
CA ARG A 97 -10.41 3.83 -2.81
C ARG A 97 -9.91 3.82 -4.24
N CYS A 98 -10.76 4.25 -5.16
CA CYS A 98 -10.40 4.42 -6.56
C CYS A 98 -10.31 5.91 -6.88
N TYR A 99 -9.15 6.36 -7.33
CA TYR A 99 -8.91 7.76 -7.70
C TYR A 99 -9.62 8.15 -9.00
N GLN A 100 -9.96 7.18 -9.86
CA GLN A 100 -10.66 7.43 -11.11
C GLN A 100 -12.18 7.60 -10.96
N CYS A 101 -12.85 6.76 -10.15
CA CYS A 101 -14.31 6.76 -10.04
C CYS A 101 -14.86 7.10 -8.64
N GLY A 102 -13.98 7.32 -7.66
CA GLY A 102 -14.34 7.64 -6.27
C GLY A 102 -15.03 6.50 -5.53
N HIS A 103 -14.95 5.27 -6.04
CA HIS A 103 -15.49 4.11 -5.34
C HIS A 103 -14.67 3.82 -4.08
N ILE A 104 -15.36 3.49 -2.99
CA ILE A 104 -14.75 3.03 -1.74
C ILE A 104 -15.32 1.66 -1.41
N TRP A 105 -14.45 0.71 -1.05
CA TRP A 105 -14.82 -0.68 -0.77
C TRP A 105 -13.94 -1.28 0.33
N CYS A 106 -14.37 -2.41 0.87
CA CYS A 106 -13.56 -3.24 1.76
C CYS A 106 -12.63 -4.12 0.93
N THR A 107 -11.32 -4.07 1.16
CA THR A 107 -10.34 -4.87 0.40
C THR A 107 -10.44 -6.37 0.70
N GLU A 108 -11.00 -6.77 1.84
CA GLU A 108 -11.15 -8.17 2.24
C GLU A 108 -12.32 -8.90 1.53
N CYS A 109 -13.42 -8.19 1.27
CA CYS A 109 -14.63 -8.81 0.72
C CYS A 109 -15.25 -8.08 -0.48
N GLU A 110 -14.54 -7.07 -0.99
CA GLU A 110 -14.90 -6.25 -2.15
C GLU A 110 -16.23 -5.48 -2.03
N ARG A 111 -16.85 -5.48 -0.85
CA ARG A 111 -18.15 -4.83 -0.66
C ARG A 111 -18.02 -3.31 -0.69
N PRO A 112 -18.97 -2.62 -1.34
CA PRO A 112 -19.03 -1.16 -1.35
C PRO A 112 -19.28 -0.62 0.07
N LEU A 113 -18.58 0.45 0.43
CA LEU A 113 -18.70 1.10 1.74
C LEU A 113 -19.29 2.51 1.63
N ASP A 114 -19.85 3.01 2.74
CA ASP A 114 -20.24 4.41 2.86
C ASP A 114 -18.98 5.28 3.07
N PRO A 115 -18.68 6.25 2.19
CA PRO A 115 -17.52 7.13 2.33
C PRO A 115 -17.47 7.93 3.64
N LYS A 116 -18.63 8.22 4.26
CA LYS A 116 -18.70 9.03 5.50
C LYS A 116 -18.54 8.20 6.76
N SER A 117 -18.74 6.89 6.66
CA SER A 117 -18.63 5.96 7.78
C SER A 117 -18.34 4.57 7.24
N PRO A 118 -17.12 4.32 6.74
CA PRO A 118 -16.77 3.05 6.16
C PRO A 118 -16.81 1.97 7.26
N LYS A 119 -17.73 1.04 7.12
CA LYS A 119 -17.90 -0.11 8.02
C LYS A 119 -18.23 -1.35 7.21
N CYS A 120 -17.43 -2.41 7.38
CA CYS A 120 -17.73 -3.72 6.84
C CYS A 120 -18.18 -4.67 7.95
N PRO A 121 -19.27 -5.43 7.77
CA PRO A 121 -19.61 -6.52 8.69
C PRO A 121 -18.51 -7.58 8.84
N CYS A 122 -17.69 -7.75 7.80
CA CYS A 122 -16.59 -8.70 7.78
C CYS A 122 -15.46 -8.38 8.77
N TRP A 123 -15.39 -7.14 9.29
CA TRP A 123 -14.37 -6.75 10.25
C TRP A 123 -14.71 -7.15 11.69
N ASP A 124 -16.01 -7.38 11.95
CA ASP A 124 -16.52 -7.78 13.26
C ASP A 124 -16.58 -9.31 13.41
N GLU A 125 -16.23 -10.07 12.37
CA GLU A 125 -16.13 -11.52 12.43
C GLU A 125 -14.86 -11.88 13.22
N GLU A 126 -15.01 -12.33 14.47
CA GLU A 126 -13.90 -12.88 15.27
C GLU A 126 -13.28 -14.05 14.50
N ILE A 127 -12.08 -13.85 13.96
CA ILE A 127 -11.29 -14.93 13.38
C ILE A 127 -10.79 -15.78 14.55
N GLU A 128 -11.54 -16.83 14.89
CA GLU A 128 -11.05 -17.89 15.80
C GLU A 128 -9.89 -18.61 15.09
N PHE A 129 -8.66 -18.36 15.55
CA PHE A 129 -7.44 -19.08 15.15
C PHE A 129 -7.22 -20.33 16.02
#